data_AF-A0A918LCT2-F1
#
_entry.id   AF-A0A918LCT2-F1
#
_cell.length_a   1.000
_cell.length_b   1.000
_cell.length_c   1.000
_cell.angle_alpha   90.00
_cell.angle_beta   90.00
_cell.angle_gamma   90.00
#
_symmetry.space_group_name_H-M   'P 1'
#
loop_
_entity.id
_entity.type
_entity.pdbx_description
1 polymer ?
#
loop_
_entity_poly.entity_id
_entity_poly.type
_entity_poly.pdbx_seq_one_letter_code
_entity_poly.pdbx_strand_id
1 'polypeptide(L)'
;MLGEIADHWQDLHAHFGNTLLTGLTGDMLSPATDTAWEYLALVADRHPQLTQELAAAVDQQPDLLTHDTVLAWYAHTHRGEPHLLHALIDNLRPGDNGSRDVAPLLLADPLVLGLDPATVQRALHAELGPRRSGYPLPASGAFLALVAGFPDDTAVADAWEALQRERDLHGHVEVDVSVYYPLAYAAVETADFVDQVSRDSERISSHFTNDVDPPFAQAVIRRLERDPEARTRADAAITSTDTSDARAAQLASLSSAATALPPDVADNLRQRLHRQQGLQLPDAVHDFVTATDVPVPALLLRILQSGTGT
;
A
#
# COMPACT_ATOMS: atom_id res chain seq x y z
N MET A 1 16.55 20.99 10.66
CA MET A 1 15.76 21.34 11.86
C MET A 1 15.24 20.10 12.58
N LEU A 2 14.26 19.36 12.05
CA LEU A 2 13.72 18.20 12.78
C LEU A 2 14.75 17.06 12.96
N GLY A 3 15.51 16.71 11.91
CA GLY A 3 16.65 15.77 12.00
C GLY A 3 17.67 16.13 13.07
N GLU A 4 17.94 17.43 13.22
CA GLU A 4 18.87 17.94 14.24
C GLU A 4 18.28 17.83 15.65
N ILE A 5 16.96 17.91 15.82
CA ILE A 5 16.29 17.68 17.12
C ILE A 5 16.44 16.22 17.54
N ALA A 6 16.31 15.27 16.60
CA ALA A 6 16.56 13.87 16.88
C ALA A 6 18.03 13.63 17.23
N ASP A 7 18.95 14.09 16.37
CA ASP A 7 20.40 13.87 16.56
C ASP A 7 20.94 14.49 17.87
N HIS A 8 20.30 15.55 18.37
CA HIS A 8 20.66 16.23 19.62
C HIS A 8 19.65 16.00 20.75
N TRP A 9 18.81 14.96 20.69
CA TRP A 9 17.74 14.74 21.66
C TRP A 9 18.25 14.72 23.12
N GLN A 10 19.38 14.05 23.38
CA GLN A 10 19.96 13.99 24.72
C GLN A 10 20.44 15.36 25.22
N ASP A 11 21.07 16.16 24.36
CA ASP A 11 21.55 17.50 24.71
C ASP A 11 20.38 18.46 24.98
N LEU A 12 19.34 18.38 24.14
CA LEU A 12 18.11 19.14 24.32
C LEU A 12 17.41 18.74 25.62
N HIS A 13 17.30 17.44 25.90
CA HIS A 13 16.70 16.97 27.15
C HIS A 13 17.54 17.36 28.37
N ALA A 14 18.88 17.36 28.28
CA ALA A 14 19.74 17.83 29.36
C ALA A 14 19.55 19.34 29.64
N HIS A 15 19.25 20.13 28.61
CA HIS A 15 19.07 21.57 28.73
C HIS A 15 17.65 21.97 29.19
N PHE A 16 16.63 21.39 28.56
CA PHE A 16 15.22 21.75 28.78
C PHE A 16 14.52 20.83 29.78
N GLY A 17 15.06 19.63 30.05
CA GLY A 17 14.46 18.65 30.94
C GLY A 17 13.05 18.25 30.54
N ASN A 18 12.20 18.00 31.53
CA ASN A 18 10.83 17.52 31.34
C ASN A 18 9.90 18.51 30.60
N THR A 19 10.33 19.75 30.35
CA THR A 19 9.53 20.73 29.57
C THR A 19 9.81 20.66 28.08
N LEU A 20 10.81 19.88 27.63
CA LEU A 20 11.18 19.76 26.22
C LEU A 20 9.99 19.29 25.37
N LEU A 21 9.39 18.16 25.76
CA LEU A 21 8.29 17.58 24.99
C LEU A 21 7.11 18.55 24.91
N THR A 22 6.69 19.10 26.04
CA THR A 22 5.63 20.12 26.10
C THR A 22 5.96 21.38 25.31
N GLY A 23 7.23 21.77 25.24
CA GLY A 23 7.68 22.90 24.44
C GLY A 23 7.64 22.62 22.93
N LEU A 24 7.93 21.39 22.52
CA LEU A 24 7.88 20.96 21.12
C LEU A 24 6.47 20.69 20.63
N THR A 25 5.56 20.25 21.52
CA THR A 25 4.21 19.80 21.17
C THR A 25 3.09 20.73 21.64
N GLY A 26 3.40 21.76 22.43
CA GLY A 26 2.42 22.74 22.95
C GLY A 26 2.20 23.98 22.05
N ASP A 27 1.22 24.80 22.44
CA ASP A 27 0.64 25.99 21.75
C ASP A 27 1.60 27.06 21.19
N MET A 28 2.91 26.97 21.43
CA MET A 28 3.87 27.97 20.92
C MET A 28 4.13 27.87 19.42
N LEU A 29 3.69 26.80 18.77
CA LEU A 29 3.68 26.67 17.33
C LEU A 29 2.21 26.59 16.87
N SER A 30 1.90 27.41 15.86
CA SER A 30 0.77 27.36 14.91
C SER A 30 0.23 25.93 14.62
N PRO A 31 -0.86 25.70 13.87
CA PRO A 31 -1.32 24.41 13.29
C PRO A 31 -0.28 23.36 12.81
N ALA A 32 1.02 23.68 12.81
CA ALA A 32 2.16 22.77 12.79
C ALA A 32 2.32 21.87 14.05
N THR A 33 1.60 22.06 15.16
CA THR A 33 1.68 21.18 16.36
C THR A 33 1.38 19.71 16.04
N ASP A 34 0.47 19.46 15.10
CA ASP A 34 0.09 18.11 14.67
C ASP A 34 1.28 17.37 14.01
N THR A 35 2.18 18.11 13.37
CA THR A 35 3.37 17.56 12.68
C THR A 35 4.51 17.23 13.65
N ALA A 36 4.53 17.82 14.85
CA ALA A 36 5.58 17.58 15.83
C ALA A 36 5.49 16.15 16.40
N TRP A 37 4.29 15.70 16.74
CA TRP A 37 4.05 14.33 17.22
C TRP A 37 4.41 13.29 16.17
N GLU A 38 4.02 13.50 14.91
CA GLU A 38 4.37 12.61 13.81
C GLU A 38 5.88 12.50 13.63
N TYR A 39 6.59 13.63 13.70
CA TYR A 39 8.04 13.62 13.60
C TYR A 39 8.72 12.89 14.76
N LEU A 40 8.28 13.16 15.99
CA LEU A 40 8.82 12.49 17.19
C LEU A 40 8.63 10.98 17.10
N ALA A 41 7.48 10.52 16.61
CA ALA A 41 7.22 9.10 16.36
C ALA A 41 8.18 8.48 15.33
N LEU A 42 8.53 9.19 14.24
CA LEU A 42 9.51 8.70 13.24
C LEU A 42 10.90 8.42 13.82
N VAL A 43 11.30 9.14 14.87
CA VAL A 43 12.65 9.06 15.44
C VAL A 43 12.69 8.41 16.81
N ALA A 44 11.54 8.07 17.40
CA ALA A 44 11.43 7.50 18.74
C ALA A 44 12.29 6.25 18.91
N ASP A 45 12.35 5.37 17.92
CA ASP A 45 13.13 4.12 18.00
C ASP A 45 14.65 4.33 18.13
N ARG A 46 15.15 5.53 17.80
CA ARG A 46 16.57 5.89 17.96
C ARG A 46 16.90 6.34 19.38
N HIS A 47 15.90 6.66 20.21
CA HIS A 47 16.06 7.26 21.51
C HIS A 47 15.12 6.61 22.54
N PRO A 48 15.58 5.63 23.34
CA PRO A 48 14.73 4.90 24.30
C PRO A 48 13.96 5.79 25.28
N GLN A 49 14.52 6.94 25.63
CA GLN A 49 13.86 7.91 26.49
C GLN A 49 12.67 8.59 25.79
N LEU A 50 12.81 8.99 24.52
CA LEU A 50 11.71 9.55 23.73
C LEU A 50 10.60 8.50 23.54
N THR A 51 10.95 7.22 23.33
CA THR A 51 9.98 6.13 23.27
C THR A 51 9.11 6.08 24.55
N GLN A 52 9.73 6.20 25.72
CA GLN A 52 9.03 6.18 27.01
C GLN A 52 8.17 7.43 27.20
N GLU A 53 8.68 8.61 26.84
CA GLU A 53 7.95 9.87 26.93
C GLU A 53 6.74 9.90 25.98
N LEU A 54 6.91 9.38 24.76
CA LEU A 54 5.83 9.27 23.77
C LEU A 54 4.76 8.26 24.23
N ALA A 55 5.16 7.11 24.78
CA ALA A 55 4.22 6.15 25.35
C ALA A 55 3.41 6.77 26.49
N ALA A 56 4.08 7.46 27.42
CA ALA A 56 3.41 8.15 28.52
C ALA A 56 2.48 9.28 28.04
N ALA A 57 2.79 9.93 26.92
CA ALA A 57 1.93 10.93 26.31
C ALA A 57 0.68 10.29 25.68
N VAL A 58 0.81 9.17 24.96
CA VAL A 58 -0.32 8.41 24.41
C VAL A 58 -1.24 7.89 25.53
N ASP A 59 -0.67 7.39 26.63
CA ASP A 59 -1.45 6.95 27.79
C ASP A 59 -2.27 8.10 28.42
N GLN A 60 -1.73 9.32 28.42
CA GLN A 60 -2.40 10.51 28.95
C GLN A 60 -3.40 11.11 27.96
N GLN A 61 -3.12 11.01 26.66
CA GLN A 61 -3.91 11.58 25.57
C GLN A 61 -4.04 10.57 24.41
N PRO A 62 -4.99 9.62 24.50
CA PRO A 62 -5.18 8.59 23.48
C PRO A 62 -5.49 9.14 22.08
N ASP A 63 -6.04 10.35 21.99
CA ASP A 63 -6.32 11.04 20.71
C ASP A 63 -5.06 11.27 19.87
N LEU A 64 -3.85 11.19 20.45
CA LEU A 64 -2.59 11.23 19.70
C LEU A 64 -2.48 10.07 18.69
N LEU A 65 -3.18 8.97 18.93
CA LEU A 65 -3.23 7.84 18.00
C LEU A 65 -4.00 8.15 16.70
N THR A 66 -4.65 9.32 16.62
CA THR A 66 -5.26 9.79 15.37
C THR A 66 -4.22 10.30 14.36
N HIS A 67 -2.96 10.49 14.77
CA HIS A 67 -1.85 10.79 13.88
C HIS A 67 -1.26 9.49 13.32
N ASP A 68 -1.24 9.35 12.00
CA ASP A 68 -0.86 8.13 11.28
C ASP A 68 0.53 7.61 11.69
N THR A 69 1.49 8.53 11.85
CA THR A 69 2.86 8.15 12.21
C THR A 69 2.98 7.72 13.67
N VAL A 70 2.20 8.36 14.57
CA VAL A 70 2.13 7.95 15.98
C VAL A 70 1.46 6.58 16.10
N LEU A 71 0.37 6.35 15.36
CA LEU A 71 -0.30 5.05 15.30
C LEU A 71 0.61 3.94 14.79
N ALA A 72 1.36 4.20 13.71
CA ALA A 72 2.33 3.25 13.16
C ALA A 72 3.43 2.90 14.17
N TRP A 73 4.00 3.91 14.83
CA TRP A 73 4.98 3.70 15.90
C TRP A 73 4.39 2.91 17.08
N TYR A 74 3.18 3.25 17.51
CA TYR A 74 2.49 2.57 18.61
C TYR A 74 2.24 1.10 18.28
N ALA A 75 1.74 0.82 17.08
CA ALA A 75 1.51 -0.54 16.60
C ALA A 75 2.81 -1.36 16.47
N HIS A 76 3.93 -0.71 16.13
CA HIS A 76 5.23 -1.36 16.10
C HIS A 76 5.75 -1.74 17.49
N THR A 77 5.58 -0.86 18.48
CA THR A 77 6.13 -1.01 19.83
C THR A 77 5.26 -1.87 20.76
N HIS A 78 3.95 -1.95 20.52
CA HIS A 78 2.97 -2.67 21.35
C HIS A 78 2.46 -3.97 20.69
N ARG A 79 3.32 -4.65 19.92
CA ARG A 79 2.96 -5.89 19.20
C ARG A 79 2.52 -6.97 20.18
N GLY A 80 1.40 -7.62 19.87
CA GLY A 80 0.80 -8.68 20.69
C GLY A 80 0.08 -8.17 21.95
N GLU A 81 0.00 -6.85 22.16
CA GLU A 81 -0.70 -6.31 23.32
C GLU A 81 -2.23 -6.30 23.12
N PRO A 82 -3.03 -6.63 24.16
CA PRO A 82 -4.49 -6.78 24.01
C PRO A 82 -5.23 -5.51 23.55
N HIS A 83 -4.70 -4.33 23.87
CA HIS A 83 -5.32 -3.05 23.55
C HIS A 83 -4.99 -2.57 22.13
N LEU A 84 -3.95 -3.10 21.49
CA LEU A 84 -3.52 -2.66 20.15
C LEU A 84 -4.64 -2.79 19.12
N LEU A 85 -5.36 -3.93 19.13
CA LEU A 85 -6.48 -4.11 18.21
C LEU A 85 -7.56 -3.05 18.41
N HIS A 86 -7.92 -2.72 19.66
CA HIS A 86 -8.93 -1.70 19.94
C HIS A 86 -8.49 -0.32 19.41
N ALA A 87 -7.22 0.05 19.65
CA ALA A 87 -6.66 1.29 19.14
C ALA A 87 -6.70 1.38 17.59
N LEU A 88 -6.39 0.28 16.89
CA LEU A 88 -6.46 0.25 15.43
C LEU A 88 -7.91 0.33 14.92
N ILE A 89 -8.84 -0.37 15.56
CA ILE A 89 -10.27 -0.33 15.22
C ILE A 89 -10.86 1.07 15.42
N ASP A 90 -10.55 1.74 16.52
CA ASP A 90 -11.03 3.10 16.80
C ASP A 90 -10.55 4.11 15.73
N ASN A 91 -9.39 3.84 15.12
CA ASN A 91 -8.79 4.64 14.06
C ASN A 91 -9.18 4.21 12.63
N LEU A 92 -10.10 3.25 12.46
CA LEU A 92 -10.67 2.90 11.14
C LEU A 92 -11.71 3.90 10.63
N ARG A 93 -12.17 4.81 11.49
CA ARG A 93 -13.19 5.79 11.12
C ARG A 93 -12.56 6.87 10.23
N PRO A 94 -13.16 7.18 9.06
CA PRO A 94 -12.66 8.26 8.23
C PRO A 94 -12.63 9.55 9.06
N GLY A 95 -11.45 10.14 9.18
CA GLY A 95 -11.32 11.51 9.69
C GLY A 95 -11.90 12.50 8.68
N ASP A 96 -12.18 13.72 9.12
CA ASP A 96 -12.78 14.79 8.29
C ASP A 96 -11.99 15.10 7.00
N ASN A 97 -10.74 14.63 6.89
CA ASN A 97 -9.83 14.91 5.78
C ASN A 97 -9.57 13.72 4.84
N GLY A 98 -10.23 12.57 5.01
CA GLY A 98 -10.21 11.48 4.03
C GLY A 98 -8.86 10.79 3.76
N SER A 99 -7.82 11.06 4.55
CA SER A 99 -6.43 10.59 4.31
C SER A 99 -5.92 9.55 5.33
N ARG A 100 -6.80 8.97 6.16
CA ARG A 100 -6.39 8.05 7.23
C ARG A 100 -6.28 6.63 6.70
N ASP A 101 -5.13 6.29 6.14
CA ASP A 101 -4.90 4.98 5.50
C ASP A 101 -4.06 4.03 6.36
N VAL A 102 -3.39 4.50 7.42
CA VAL A 102 -2.47 3.64 8.19
C VAL A 102 -3.18 2.52 8.95
N ALA A 103 -4.29 2.78 9.64
CA ALA A 103 -4.98 1.72 10.40
C ALA A 103 -5.44 0.55 9.51
N PRO A 104 -6.09 0.78 8.35
CA PRO A 104 -6.41 -0.29 7.42
C PRO A 104 -5.18 -1.06 6.91
N LEU A 105 -4.08 -0.36 6.61
CA LEU A 105 -2.84 -0.97 6.13
C LEU A 105 -2.21 -1.87 7.19
N LEU A 106 -2.21 -1.44 8.46
CA LEU A 106 -1.68 -2.22 9.58
C LEU A 106 -2.54 -3.47 9.85
N LEU A 107 -3.87 -3.33 9.81
CA LEU A 107 -4.80 -4.44 10.04
C LEU A 107 -4.84 -5.44 8.88
N ALA A 108 -4.27 -5.10 7.73
CA ALA A 108 -4.14 -6.03 6.59
C ALA A 108 -3.10 -7.14 6.85
N ASP A 109 -2.14 -6.93 7.75
CA ASP A 109 -1.18 -7.96 8.16
C ASP A 109 -1.18 -8.12 9.70
N PRO A 110 -2.20 -8.79 10.26
CA PRO A 110 -2.35 -8.94 11.70
C PRO A 110 -1.19 -9.71 12.34
N LEU A 111 -0.53 -10.61 11.60
CA LEU A 111 0.56 -11.42 12.13
C LEU A 111 1.80 -10.60 12.44
N VAL A 112 2.13 -9.61 11.60
CA VAL A 112 3.25 -8.67 11.85
C VAL A 112 3.04 -7.88 13.14
N LEU A 113 1.78 -7.69 13.54
CA LEU A 113 1.40 -7.00 14.77
C LEU A 113 1.27 -7.92 15.99
N GLY A 114 1.51 -9.23 15.83
CA GLY A 114 1.27 -10.21 16.88
C GLY A 114 -0.21 -10.40 17.22
N LEU A 115 -1.12 -10.04 16.31
CA LEU A 115 -2.55 -10.18 16.46
C LEU A 115 -3.04 -11.48 15.80
N ASP A 116 -4.07 -12.09 16.38
CA ASP A 116 -4.73 -13.27 15.81
C ASP A 116 -5.60 -12.85 14.60
N PRO A 117 -5.36 -13.39 13.38
CA PRO A 117 -6.10 -12.99 12.18
C PRO A 117 -7.62 -13.18 12.30
N ALA A 118 -8.07 -14.26 12.94
CA ALA A 118 -9.51 -14.54 13.09
C ALA A 118 -10.20 -13.53 14.01
N THR A 119 -9.49 -13.06 15.04
CA THR A 119 -9.97 -12.00 15.94
C THR A 119 -10.04 -10.65 15.22
N VAL A 120 -9.02 -10.31 14.42
CA VAL A 120 -9.02 -9.09 13.60
C VAL A 120 -10.17 -9.10 12.59
N GLN A 121 -10.32 -10.18 11.82
CA GLN A 121 -11.40 -10.33 10.85
C GLN A 121 -12.78 -10.13 11.51
N ARG A 122 -13.00 -10.74 12.68
CA ARG A 122 -14.27 -10.60 13.42
C ARG A 122 -14.52 -9.15 13.87
N ALA A 123 -13.48 -8.44 14.30
CA ALA A 123 -13.59 -7.03 14.68
C ALA A 123 -13.93 -6.14 13.48
N LEU A 124 -13.28 -6.37 12.33
CA LEU A 124 -13.59 -5.67 11.08
C LEU A 124 -15.05 -5.89 10.64
N HIS A 125 -15.55 -7.12 10.74
CA HIS A 125 -16.96 -7.44 10.48
C HIS A 125 -17.94 -6.77 11.45
N ALA A 126 -17.53 -6.51 12.69
CA ALA A 126 -18.33 -5.76 13.65
C ALA A 126 -18.45 -4.30 13.23
N GLU A 127 -17.33 -3.69 12.77
CA GLU A 127 -17.30 -2.30 12.30
C GLU A 127 -18.06 -2.07 11.00
N LEU A 128 -18.06 -3.03 10.06
CA LEU A 128 -18.89 -2.93 8.84
C LEU A 128 -20.40 -2.90 9.13
N GLY A 129 -20.82 -3.38 10.30
CA GLY A 129 -22.22 -3.46 10.67
C GLY A 129 -23.04 -4.36 9.72
N PRO A 130 -24.35 -4.07 9.53
CA PRO A 130 -25.24 -4.89 8.71
C PRO A 130 -25.14 -4.63 7.19
N ARG A 131 -24.45 -3.57 6.76
CA ARG A 131 -24.25 -3.25 5.33
C ARG A 131 -22.97 -3.90 4.80
N ARG A 132 -22.91 -5.23 4.88
CA ARG A 132 -21.70 -6.02 4.56
C ARG A 132 -21.45 -6.20 3.07
N SER A 133 -22.50 -6.04 2.28
CA SER A 133 -22.50 -6.40 0.87
C SER A 133 -23.54 -5.56 0.14
N GLY A 134 -23.12 -4.74 -0.81
CA GLY A 134 -24.03 -3.94 -1.61
C GLY A 134 -23.34 -2.79 -2.31
N TYR A 135 -24.04 -2.23 -3.29
CA TYR A 135 -23.66 -0.99 -3.93
C TYR A 135 -24.48 0.18 -3.35
N PRO A 136 -23.88 1.37 -3.13
CA PRO A 136 -22.46 1.70 -3.31
C PRO A 136 -21.57 0.94 -2.34
N LEU A 137 -20.33 0.65 -2.78
CA LEU A 137 -19.34 -0.05 -1.96
C LEU A 137 -19.03 0.76 -0.69
N PRO A 138 -18.85 0.11 0.46
CA PRO A 138 -18.46 0.80 1.67
C PRO A 138 -17.01 1.30 1.55
N ALA A 139 -16.82 2.60 1.36
CA ALA A 139 -15.50 3.25 1.45
C ALA A 139 -15.10 3.46 2.92
N SER A 140 -15.14 2.39 3.73
CA SER A 140 -14.72 2.42 5.14
C SER A 140 -13.33 1.81 5.30
N GLY A 141 -12.57 2.30 6.28
CA GLY A 141 -11.27 1.72 6.60
C GLY A 141 -11.38 0.22 6.96
N ALA A 142 -12.48 -0.19 7.60
CA ALA A 142 -12.73 -1.59 7.90
C ALA A 142 -12.86 -2.47 6.65
N PHE A 143 -13.54 -1.96 5.61
CA PHE A 143 -13.67 -2.68 4.34
C PHE A 143 -12.33 -2.75 3.61
N LEU A 144 -11.57 -1.66 3.58
CA LEU A 144 -10.23 -1.63 2.98
C LEU A 144 -9.27 -2.61 3.67
N ALA A 145 -9.34 -2.70 5.00
CA ALA A 145 -8.57 -3.68 5.77
C ALA A 145 -8.96 -5.13 5.42
N LEU A 146 -10.26 -5.41 5.28
CA LEU A 146 -10.75 -6.73 4.86
C LEU A 146 -10.28 -7.10 3.46
N VAL A 147 -10.43 -6.20 2.50
CA VAL A 147 -9.99 -6.39 1.11
C VAL A 147 -8.47 -6.67 1.04
N ALA A 148 -7.69 -5.95 1.84
CA ALA A 148 -6.25 -6.10 1.85
C ALA A 148 -5.77 -7.37 2.55
N GLY A 149 -6.25 -7.64 3.78
CA GLY A 149 -5.75 -8.74 4.62
C GLY A 149 -6.52 -10.05 4.51
N PHE A 150 -7.76 -10.03 4.03
CA PHE A 150 -8.68 -11.17 4.02
C PHE A 150 -9.39 -11.28 2.66
N PRO A 151 -8.66 -11.51 1.55
CA PRO A 151 -9.25 -11.51 0.21
C PRO A 151 -10.32 -12.59 -0.02
N ASP A 152 -10.22 -13.72 0.70
CA ASP A 152 -11.19 -14.83 0.63
C ASP A 152 -12.44 -14.59 1.50
N ASP A 153 -12.55 -13.41 2.12
CA ASP A 153 -13.72 -13.06 2.92
C ASP A 153 -14.97 -12.91 2.05
N THR A 154 -16.09 -13.44 2.53
CA THR A 154 -17.37 -13.37 1.82
C THR A 154 -17.79 -11.94 1.51
N ALA A 155 -17.49 -10.96 2.38
CA ALA A 155 -17.82 -9.56 2.12
C ALA A 155 -17.06 -8.99 0.92
N VAL A 156 -15.82 -9.45 0.68
CA VAL A 156 -15.01 -9.06 -0.49
C VAL A 156 -15.61 -9.66 -1.77
N ALA A 157 -15.93 -10.95 -1.75
CA ALA A 157 -16.57 -11.62 -2.88
C ALA A 157 -17.94 -10.99 -3.21
N ASP A 158 -18.79 -10.77 -2.21
CA ASP A 158 -20.12 -10.18 -2.38
C ASP A 158 -20.05 -8.74 -2.92
N ALA A 159 -19.08 -7.96 -2.45
CA ALA A 159 -18.82 -6.60 -2.92
C ALA A 159 -18.38 -6.60 -4.39
N TRP A 160 -17.50 -7.52 -4.78
CA TRP A 160 -17.07 -7.67 -6.16
C TRP A 160 -18.22 -8.10 -7.07
N GLU A 161 -19.04 -9.06 -6.66
CA GLU A 161 -20.22 -9.48 -7.41
C GLU A 161 -21.23 -8.33 -7.55
N ALA A 162 -21.47 -7.55 -6.49
CA ALA A 162 -22.32 -6.37 -6.56
C ALA A 162 -21.78 -5.34 -7.55
N LEU A 163 -20.47 -5.07 -7.53
CA LEU A 163 -19.83 -4.15 -8.46
C LEU A 163 -19.99 -4.59 -9.91
N GLN A 164 -19.77 -5.87 -10.20
CA GLN A 164 -19.90 -6.40 -11.56
C GLN A 164 -21.34 -6.35 -12.06
N ARG A 165 -22.32 -6.70 -11.20
CA ARG A 165 -23.74 -6.58 -11.54
C ARG A 165 -24.14 -5.13 -11.89
N GLU A 166 -23.69 -4.16 -11.10
CA GLU A 166 -23.95 -2.75 -11.39
C GLU A 166 -23.32 -2.31 -12.71
N ARG A 167 -22.10 -2.78 -13.01
CA ARG A 167 -21.43 -2.52 -14.28
C ARG A 167 -22.21 -3.12 -15.45
N ASP A 168 -22.70 -4.34 -15.32
CA ASP A 168 -23.48 -5.02 -16.36
C ASP A 168 -24.81 -4.30 -16.62
N LEU A 169 -25.44 -3.73 -15.58
CA LEU A 169 -26.70 -3.00 -15.69
C LEU A 169 -26.55 -1.61 -16.29
N HIS A 170 -25.47 -0.89 -15.93
CA HIS A 170 -25.31 0.54 -16.26
C HIS A 170 -24.22 0.82 -17.30
N GLY A 171 -23.45 -0.20 -17.70
CA GLY A 171 -22.31 -0.08 -18.61
C GLY A 171 -21.09 0.61 -17.99
N HIS A 172 -21.23 1.21 -16.81
CA HIS A 172 -20.18 1.88 -16.06
C HIS A 172 -20.54 1.92 -14.57
N VAL A 173 -19.53 2.03 -13.72
CA VAL A 173 -19.70 2.26 -12.28
C VAL A 173 -18.65 3.27 -11.84
N GLU A 174 -19.08 4.29 -11.11
CA GLU A 174 -18.20 5.24 -10.45
C GLU A 174 -17.81 4.68 -9.08
N VAL A 175 -16.56 4.23 -8.98
CA VAL A 175 -15.95 3.80 -7.73
C VAL A 175 -14.61 4.49 -7.61
N ASP A 176 -14.31 4.97 -6.40
CA ASP A 176 -13.00 5.53 -6.09
C ASP A 176 -11.91 4.50 -6.36
N VAL A 177 -10.83 4.91 -7.03
CA VAL A 177 -9.72 4.04 -7.42
C VAL A 177 -9.04 3.38 -6.21
N SER A 178 -9.03 4.05 -5.06
CA SER A 178 -8.52 3.52 -3.78
C SER A 178 -9.35 2.36 -3.24
N VAL A 179 -10.61 2.21 -3.69
CA VAL A 179 -11.48 1.09 -3.34
C VAL A 179 -11.49 0.05 -4.47
N TYR A 180 -11.55 0.50 -5.73
CA TYR A 180 -11.70 -0.38 -6.88
C TYR A 180 -10.53 -1.34 -7.04
N TYR A 181 -9.29 -0.86 -7.09
CA TYR A 181 -8.14 -1.74 -7.37
C TYR A 181 -7.91 -2.75 -6.24
N PRO A 182 -7.89 -2.37 -4.95
CA PRO A 182 -7.78 -3.36 -3.89
C PRO A 182 -8.85 -4.44 -3.98
N LEU A 183 -10.11 -4.06 -4.22
CA LEU A 183 -11.22 -5.02 -4.34
C LEU A 183 -11.05 -5.94 -5.55
N ALA A 184 -10.73 -5.36 -6.71
CA ALA A 184 -10.53 -6.12 -7.95
C ALA A 184 -9.42 -7.17 -7.79
N TYR A 185 -8.26 -6.79 -7.26
CA TYR A 185 -7.13 -7.71 -7.10
C TYR A 185 -7.25 -8.63 -5.87
N ALA A 186 -8.22 -8.38 -4.99
CA ALA A 186 -8.66 -9.34 -3.99
C ALA A 186 -9.57 -10.42 -4.58
N ALA A 187 -10.56 -10.04 -5.38
CA ALA A 187 -11.63 -10.92 -5.78
C ALA A 187 -11.49 -11.52 -7.19
N VAL A 188 -10.69 -10.94 -8.08
CA VAL A 188 -10.51 -11.47 -9.44
C VAL A 188 -9.95 -12.88 -9.38
N GLU A 189 -10.50 -13.77 -10.21
CA GLU A 189 -9.97 -15.11 -10.34
C GLU A 189 -8.53 -15.06 -10.84
N THR A 190 -7.69 -15.93 -10.30
CA THR A 190 -6.29 -16.08 -10.74
C THR A 190 -6.19 -16.36 -12.24
N ALA A 191 -7.23 -17.00 -12.80
CA ALA A 191 -7.39 -17.24 -14.22
C ALA A 191 -7.37 -15.97 -15.08
N ASP A 192 -7.89 -14.87 -14.54
CA ASP A 192 -8.10 -13.61 -15.26
C ASP A 192 -7.12 -12.51 -14.83
N PHE A 193 -6.25 -12.80 -13.87
CA PHE A 193 -5.34 -11.82 -13.27
C PHE A 193 -4.54 -11.02 -14.30
N VAL A 194 -3.85 -11.69 -15.23
CA VAL A 194 -3.00 -11.03 -16.24
C VAL A 194 -3.81 -10.16 -17.20
N ASP A 195 -5.04 -10.57 -17.51
CA ASP A 195 -5.94 -9.80 -18.38
C ASP A 195 -6.58 -8.64 -17.64
N GLN A 196 -6.88 -8.78 -16.35
CA GLN A 196 -7.33 -7.69 -15.49
C GLN A 196 -6.24 -6.61 -15.36
N VAL A 197 -4.99 -6.99 -15.07
CA VAL A 197 -3.84 -6.05 -15.02
C VAL A 197 -3.74 -5.26 -16.31
N SER A 198 -3.94 -5.91 -17.45
CA SER A 198 -3.78 -5.29 -18.76
C SER A 198 -4.92 -4.31 -19.07
N ARG A 199 -6.17 -4.72 -18.84
CA ARG A 199 -7.34 -3.84 -19.00
C ARG A 199 -7.25 -2.61 -18.10
N ASP A 200 -6.86 -2.78 -16.84
CA ASP A 200 -6.75 -1.67 -15.90
C ASP A 200 -5.58 -0.75 -16.27
N SER A 201 -4.45 -1.29 -16.74
CA SER A 201 -3.32 -0.49 -17.22
C SER A 201 -3.70 0.37 -18.43
N GLU A 202 -4.39 -0.20 -19.41
CA GLU A 202 -4.90 0.53 -20.57
C GLU A 202 -5.92 1.61 -20.16
N ARG A 203 -6.79 1.29 -19.20
CA ARG A 203 -7.72 2.26 -18.63
C ARG A 203 -6.98 3.41 -17.94
N ILE A 204 -5.93 3.12 -17.18
CA ILE A 204 -5.13 4.14 -16.50
C ILE A 204 -4.52 5.07 -17.53
N SER A 205 -3.84 4.51 -18.54
CA SER A 205 -3.17 5.28 -19.59
C SER A 205 -4.10 6.13 -20.44
N SER A 206 -5.36 5.73 -20.60
CA SER A 206 -6.35 6.48 -21.39
C SER A 206 -7.03 7.60 -20.61
N HIS A 207 -7.03 7.56 -19.27
CA HIS A 207 -7.77 8.49 -18.42
C HIS A 207 -6.88 9.36 -17.51
N PHE A 208 -5.68 8.89 -17.19
CA PHE A 208 -4.73 9.58 -16.30
C PHE A 208 -3.47 9.90 -17.08
N THR A 209 -3.10 11.17 -17.08
CA THR A 209 -2.17 11.65 -18.11
C THR A 209 -0.70 11.36 -17.85
N ASN A 210 -0.23 10.98 -16.65
CA ASN A 210 1.20 10.71 -16.42
C ASN A 210 1.57 9.91 -15.14
N ASP A 211 0.64 9.43 -14.33
CA ASP A 211 0.98 8.80 -13.04
C ASP A 211 0.43 7.37 -12.93
N VAL A 212 1.28 6.43 -12.55
CA VAL A 212 0.84 5.12 -12.04
C VAL A 212 0.04 5.40 -10.79
N ASP A 213 -1.25 5.08 -10.84
CA ASP A 213 -2.15 5.18 -9.70
C ASP A 213 -1.60 4.32 -8.54
N PRO A 214 -1.11 4.91 -7.43
CA PRO A 214 -0.47 4.14 -6.35
C PRO A 214 -1.33 2.99 -5.82
N PRO A 215 -2.66 3.17 -5.61
CA PRO A 215 -3.61 2.08 -5.38
C PRO A 215 -3.53 0.89 -6.34
N PHE A 216 -3.38 1.12 -7.65
CA PHE A 216 -3.28 0.05 -8.64
C PHE A 216 -2.02 -0.78 -8.44
N ALA A 217 -0.86 -0.12 -8.40
CA ALA A 217 0.41 -0.82 -8.26
C ALA A 217 0.48 -1.61 -6.95
N GLN A 218 0.04 -1.00 -5.84
CA GLN A 218 0.01 -1.66 -4.52
C GLN A 218 -0.92 -2.87 -4.51
N ALA A 219 -2.11 -2.77 -5.11
CA ALA A 219 -3.05 -3.88 -5.17
C ALA A 219 -2.51 -5.07 -5.97
N VAL A 220 -1.85 -4.80 -7.11
CA VAL A 220 -1.20 -5.86 -7.92
C VAL A 220 -0.02 -6.49 -7.17
N ILE A 221 0.85 -5.68 -6.56
CA ILE A 221 2.00 -6.16 -5.78
C ILE A 221 1.52 -7.09 -4.65
N ARG A 222 0.54 -6.66 -3.86
CA ARG A 222 -0.03 -7.48 -2.78
C ARG A 222 -0.62 -8.79 -3.28
N ARG A 223 -1.30 -8.77 -4.44
CA ARG A 223 -1.82 -10.00 -5.04
C ARG A 223 -0.68 -10.95 -5.40
N LEU A 224 0.40 -10.44 -5.99
CA LEU A 224 1.56 -11.26 -6.36
C LEU A 224 2.34 -11.79 -5.16
N GLU A 225 2.37 -11.08 -4.03
CA GLU A 225 2.99 -11.54 -2.79
C GLU A 225 2.23 -12.71 -2.15
N ARG A 226 0.89 -12.68 -2.19
CA ARG A 226 0.03 -13.67 -1.50
C ARG A 226 -0.42 -14.85 -2.35
N ASP A 227 -0.45 -14.71 -3.68
CA ASP A 227 -0.96 -15.73 -4.61
C ASP A 227 0.16 -16.24 -5.55
N PRO A 228 0.80 -17.38 -5.20
CA PRO A 228 1.84 -17.99 -6.03
C PRO A 228 1.38 -18.40 -7.44
N GLU A 229 0.09 -18.69 -7.63
CA GLU A 229 -0.45 -19.04 -8.94
C GLU A 229 -0.61 -17.79 -9.82
N ALA A 230 -1.09 -16.67 -9.26
CA ALA A 230 -1.08 -15.38 -9.97
C ALA A 230 0.34 -14.97 -10.33
N ARG A 231 1.32 -15.20 -9.44
CA ARG A 231 2.74 -14.98 -9.73
C ARG A 231 3.23 -15.84 -10.88
N THR A 232 2.97 -17.15 -10.83
CA THR A 232 3.37 -18.08 -11.91
C THR A 232 2.79 -17.65 -13.26
N ARG A 233 1.55 -17.16 -13.27
CA ARG A 233 0.90 -16.62 -14.48
C ARG A 233 1.53 -15.32 -14.97
N ALA A 234 1.90 -14.42 -14.06
CA ALA A 234 2.63 -13.21 -14.41
C ALA A 234 3.99 -13.55 -15.05
N ASP A 235 4.75 -14.46 -14.45
CA ASP A 235 6.06 -14.90 -14.94
C ASP A 235 5.93 -15.60 -16.32
N ALA A 236 4.90 -16.44 -16.50
CA ALA A 236 4.59 -17.05 -17.80
C ALA A 236 4.21 -16.00 -18.87
N ALA A 237 3.44 -14.98 -18.50
CA ALA A 237 3.09 -13.89 -19.41
C ALA A 237 4.32 -13.05 -19.78
N ILE A 238 5.21 -12.75 -18.83
CA ILE A 238 6.47 -12.02 -19.08
C ILE A 238 7.35 -12.80 -20.07
N THR A 239 7.46 -14.11 -19.91
CA THR A 239 8.31 -14.96 -20.75
C THR A 239 7.69 -15.35 -22.10
N SER A 240 6.37 -15.22 -22.25
CA SER A 240 5.65 -15.54 -23.49
C SER A 240 6.04 -14.64 -24.66
N THR A 241 6.23 -15.25 -25.83
CA THR A 241 6.52 -14.53 -27.09
C THR A 241 5.33 -13.71 -27.59
N ASP A 242 4.11 -14.03 -27.15
CA ASP A 242 2.89 -13.34 -27.56
C ASP A 242 2.65 -12.05 -26.76
N THR A 243 3.42 -11.85 -25.69
CA THR A 243 3.37 -10.64 -24.86
C THR A 243 4.32 -9.57 -25.42
N SER A 244 3.79 -8.38 -25.69
CA SER A 244 4.58 -7.22 -26.13
C SER A 244 5.67 -6.84 -25.13
N ASP A 245 6.75 -6.20 -25.60
CA ASP A 245 7.86 -5.82 -24.73
C ASP A 245 7.42 -4.80 -23.66
N ALA A 246 6.54 -3.84 -24.00
CA ALA A 246 5.92 -2.95 -23.03
C ALA A 246 5.14 -3.68 -21.93
N ARG A 247 4.25 -4.62 -22.30
CA ARG A 247 3.45 -5.38 -21.32
C ARG A 247 4.33 -6.27 -20.45
N ALA A 248 5.33 -6.93 -21.04
CA ALA A 248 6.30 -7.73 -20.30
C ALA A 248 7.11 -6.87 -19.31
N ALA A 249 7.57 -5.69 -19.72
CA ALA A 249 8.31 -4.77 -18.85
C ALA A 249 7.45 -4.23 -17.70
N GLN A 250 6.17 -3.91 -17.95
CA GLN A 250 5.24 -3.47 -16.92
C GLN A 250 4.98 -4.57 -15.87
N LEU A 251 4.65 -5.78 -16.33
CA LEU A 251 4.43 -6.92 -15.44
C LEU A 251 5.68 -7.27 -14.64
N ALA A 252 6.86 -7.20 -15.27
CA ALA A 252 8.13 -7.42 -14.60
C ALA A 252 8.43 -6.35 -13.55
N SER A 253 8.08 -5.07 -13.80
CA SER A 253 8.21 -3.99 -12.82
C SER A 253 7.39 -4.30 -11.56
N LEU A 254 6.10 -4.60 -11.73
CA LEU A 254 5.18 -4.94 -10.63
C LEU A 254 5.65 -6.22 -9.90
N SER A 255 6.07 -7.24 -10.67
CA SER A 255 6.56 -8.51 -10.13
C SER A 255 7.83 -8.33 -9.31
N SER A 256 8.78 -7.53 -9.79
CA SER A 256 10.04 -7.26 -9.09
C SER A 256 9.86 -6.47 -7.80
N ALA A 257 8.80 -5.66 -7.70
CA ALA A 257 8.45 -4.93 -6.49
C ALA A 257 7.83 -5.85 -5.42
N ALA A 258 7.13 -6.91 -5.83
CA ALA A 258 6.59 -7.92 -4.93
C ALA A 258 7.66 -8.89 -4.42
N THR A 259 8.42 -9.51 -5.34
CA THR A 259 9.43 -10.51 -5.02
C THR A 259 10.52 -10.57 -6.09
N ALA A 260 11.71 -11.05 -5.71
CA ALA A 260 12.82 -11.23 -6.64
C ALA A 260 12.39 -12.02 -7.90
N LEU A 261 12.81 -11.56 -9.07
CA LEU A 261 12.46 -12.20 -10.34
C LEU A 261 13.20 -13.55 -10.49
N PRO A 262 12.52 -14.61 -10.97
CA PRO A 262 13.18 -15.85 -11.33
C PRO A 262 14.30 -15.64 -12.38
N PRO A 263 15.38 -16.45 -12.36
CA PRO A 263 16.50 -16.28 -13.28
C PRO A 263 16.11 -16.37 -14.76
N ASP A 264 15.19 -17.26 -15.10
CA ASP A 264 14.64 -17.44 -16.45
C ASP A 264 13.82 -16.22 -16.91
N VAL A 265 13.04 -15.61 -16.02
CA VAL A 265 12.37 -14.33 -16.28
C VAL A 265 13.40 -13.23 -16.51
N ALA A 266 14.43 -13.13 -15.67
CA ALA A 266 15.49 -12.13 -15.82
C ALA A 266 16.26 -12.31 -17.15
N ASP A 267 16.57 -13.55 -17.54
CA ASP A 267 17.20 -13.86 -18.82
C ASP A 267 16.33 -13.47 -20.02
N ASN A 268 15.02 -13.74 -19.94
CA ASN A 268 14.07 -13.28 -20.96
C ASN A 268 14.07 -11.75 -21.08
N LEU A 269 14.04 -11.03 -19.96
CA LEU A 269 14.08 -9.56 -19.96
C LEU A 269 15.39 -9.02 -20.53
N ARG A 270 16.54 -9.67 -20.28
CA ARG A 270 17.82 -9.32 -20.93
C ARG A 270 17.75 -9.50 -22.44
N GLN A 271 17.16 -10.60 -22.92
CA GLN A 271 16.98 -10.84 -24.35
C GLN A 271 16.07 -9.77 -24.97
N ARG A 272 14.95 -9.42 -24.32
CA ARG A 272 14.06 -8.34 -24.76
C ARG A 272 14.78 -7.00 -24.84
N LEU A 273 15.56 -6.65 -23.80
CA LEU A 273 16.37 -5.44 -23.79
C LEU A 273 17.37 -5.41 -24.95
N HIS A 274 18.06 -6.51 -25.23
CA HIS A 274 18.98 -6.59 -26.37
C HIS A 274 18.28 -6.43 -27.71
N ARG A 275 17.09 -6.99 -27.89
CA ARG A 275 16.28 -6.77 -29.11
C ARG A 275 15.92 -5.30 -29.26
N GLN A 276 15.43 -4.68 -28.19
CA GLN A 276 15.03 -3.28 -28.16
C GLN A 276 16.20 -2.32 -28.45
N GLN A 277 17.39 -2.62 -27.93
CA GLN A 277 18.63 -1.89 -28.25
C GLN A 277 19.04 -2.03 -29.73
N GLY A 278 18.60 -3.09 -30.40
CA GLY A 278 18.84 -3.32 -31.82
C GLY A 278 17.81 -2.65 -32.76
N LEU A 279 16.74 -2.06 -32.24
CA LEU A 279 15.74 -1.33 -33.02
C LEU A 279 16.28 0.02 -33.49
N GLN A 280 15.72 0.57 -34.58
CA GLN A 280 16.03 1.94 -34.97
C GLN A 280 15.47 2.93 -33.94
N LEU A 281 16.15 4.06 -33.73
CA LEU A 281 15.77 5.09 -32.76
C LEU A 281 14.28 5.51 -32.82
N PRO A 282 13.65 5.71 -33.99
CA PRO A 282 12.22 6.01 -34.06
C PRO A 282 11.34 4.89 -33.49
N ASP A 283 11.70 3.62 -33.74
CA ASP A 283 10.94 2.47 -33.29
C ASP A 283 11.08 2.26 -31.77
N ALA A 284 12.30 2.46 -31.24
CA ALA A 284 12.57 2.39 -29.80
C ALA A 284 11.91 3.53 -29.00
N VAL A 285 11.70 4.68 -29.64
CA VAL A 285 10.98 5.84 -29.07
C VAL A 285 9.47 5.65 -29.17
N HIS A 286 8.94 4.62 -29.82
CA HIS A 286 7.51 4.35 -29.85
C HIS A 286 7.08 3.22 -28.90
N ASP A 287 8.02 2.51 -28.28
CA ASP A 287 7.75 1.45 -27.31
C ASP A 287 7.85 2.01 -25.87
N PHE A 288 6.72 2.43 -25.34
CA PHE A 288 6.58 2.93 -23.97
C PHE A 288 5.68 2.02 -23.16
N VAL A 289 5.96 1.94 -21.85
CA VAL A 289 4.96 1.45 -20.91
C VAL A 289 3.98 2.56 -20.64
N THR A 290 2.77 2.41 -21.19
CA THR A 290 1.70 3.41 -21.17
C THR A 290 1.30 3.86 -19.76
N ALA A 291 1.59 3.07 -18.72
CA ALA A 291 1.30 3.44 -17.34
C ALA A 291 2.35 4.39 -16.71
N THR A 292 3.53 4.53 -17.31
CA THR A 292 4.68 5.26 -16.71
C THR A 292 5.33 6.27 -17.63
N ASP A 293 4.98 6.25 -18.94
CA ASP A 293 5.69 6.97 -20.01
C ASP A 293 7.21 6.76 -20.01
N VAL A 294 7.67 5.67 -19.39
CA VAL A 294 9.07 5.27 -19.39
C VAL A 294 9.33 4.42 -20.65
N PRO A 295 10.38 4.74 -21.44
CA PRO A 295 10.79 3.90 -22.54
C PRO A 295 11.06 2.49 -22.05
N VAL A 296 10.54 1.48 -22.75
CA VAL A 296 10.70 0.07 -22.39
C VAL A 296 12.16 -0.30 -22.10
N PRO A 297 13.18 0.13 -22.89
CA PRO A 297 14.58 -0.15 -22.57
C PRO A 297 15.04 0.38 -21.20
N ALA A 298 14.58 1.57 -20.82
CA ALA A 298 14.95 2.20 -19.55
C ALA A 298 14.32 1.48 -18.36
N LEU A 299 13.05 1.06 -18.50
CA LEU A 299 12.38 0.28 -17.48
C LEU A 299 13.01 -1.10 -17.31
N LEU A 300 13.32 -1.80 -18.41
CA LEU A 300 14.00 -3.11 -18.38
C LEU A 300 15.37 -3.01 -17.70
N LEU A 301 16.15 -1.98 -18.00
CA LEU A 301 17.44 -1.73 -17.33
C LEU A 301 17.26 -1.54 -15.82
N ARG A 302 16.28 -0.74 -15.39
CA ARG A 302 16.00 -0.49 -13.98
C ARG A 302 15.64 -1.78 -13.24
N ILE A 303 14.77 -2.61 -13.81
CA ILE A 303 14.34 -3.89 -13.25
C ILE A 303 15.53 -4.85 -13.12
N LEU A 304 16.38 -4.93 -14.16
CA LEU A 304 17.54 -5.83 -14.14
C LEU A 304 18.61 -5.39 -13.14
N GLN A 305 18.75 -4.08 -12.88
CA GLN A 305 19.68 -3.55 -11.88
C GLN A 305 19.20 -3.78 -10.45
N SER A 306 17.89 -3.65 -10.18
CA SER A 306 17.33 -3.93 -8.85
C SER A 306 17.37 -5.41 -8.49
N GLY A 307 17.28 -6.31 -9.48
CA GLY A 307 17.36 -7.76 -9.28
C GLY A 307 18.76 -8.33 -9.00
N THR A 308 19.83 -7.56 -9.18
CA THR A 308 21.22 -8.03 -8.94
C THR A 308 21.78 -7.73 -7.55
N GLY A 309 20.95 -7.20 -6.63
CA GLY A 309 21.38 -6.64 -5.34
C GLY A 309 21.32 -7.55 -4.10
N THR A 310 21.21 -8.87 -4.23
CA THR A 310 21.26 -9.82 -3.10
C THR A 310 22.44 -10.77 -3.19
#